data_AF-A0A6J7NFI3-F1
#
_entry.id   AF-A0A6J7NFI3-F1
#
_cell.length_a   1.000
_cell.length_b   1.000
_cell.length_c   1.000
_cell.angle_alpha   90.00
_cell.angle_beta   90.00
_cell.angle_gamma   90.00
#
_symmetry.space_group_name_H-M   'P 1'
#
loop_
_entity.id
_entity.type
_entity.pdbx_description
1 polymer ?
#
loop_
_entity_poly.entity_id
_entity_poly.type
_entity_poly.pdbx_seq_one_letter_code
_entity_poly.pdbx_strand_id
1 'polypeptide(L)'
;MKLFALVMILLAAIVSIGASVILAPGAKVSTDLWFGPDGRHAIFTTFINVIISVIGFGTIGMVLGLLLRSPISAISLGVLWLLIVENLLIAVKNSLQNWLPGAQLSAIASGGTPRGTAESIEYSHALLVGGIYVAVAVTIASFLFVRRDVAN
;
A
#
# COMPACT_ATOMS: atom_id res chain seq x y z
N MET A 1 -14.03 -1.73 12.73
CA MET A 1 -12.85 -1.23 11.97
C MET A 1 -12.53 -2.07 10.73
N LYS A 2 -12.44 -3.41 10.81
CA LYS A 2 -12.15 -4.28 9.64
C LYS A 2 -13.12 -4.12 8.47
N LEU A 3 -14.43 -4.01 8.77
CA LEU A 3 -15.46 -3.82 7.74
C LEU A 3 -15.36 -2.46 7.04
N PHE A 4 -14.99 -1.41 7.77
CA PHE A 4 -14.87 -0.06 7.22
C PHE A 4 -13.77 0.01 6.15
N ALA A 5 -12.58 -0.52 6.44
CA ALA A 5 -11.49 -0.54 5.47
C ALA A 5 -11.86 -1.32 4.19
N LEU A 6 -12.53 -2.47 4.35
CA LEU A 6 -12.96 -3.29 3.22
C LEU A 6 -14.01 -2.57 2.36
N VAL A 7 -15.00 -1.92 2.99
CA VAL A 7 -16.00 -1.10 2.30
C VAL A 7 -15.35 0.07 1.55
N MET A 8 -14.37 0.74 2.16
CA MET A 8 -13.65 1.84 1.51
C MET A 8 -12.81 1.37 0.32
N ILE A 9 -12.15 0.22 0.41
CA ILE A 9 -11.41 -0.37 -0.71
C ILE A 9 -12.37 -0.75 -1.84
N LEU A 10 -13.53 -1.34 -1.51
CA LEU A 10 -14.56 -1.68 -2.50
C LEU A 10 -15.08 -0.42 -3.20
N LEU A 11 -15.38 0.64 -2.45
CA LEU A 11 -15.85 1.91 -2.99
C LEU A 11 -14.78 2.56 -3.88
N ALA A 12 -13.52 2.55 -3.45
CA ALA A 12 -12.40 3.05 -4.25
C ALA A 12 -12.24 2.25 -5.56
N ALA A 13 -12.39 0.93 -5.52
CA ALA A 13 -12.34 0.08 -6.70
C ALA A 13 -13.51 0.40 -7.67
N ILE A 14 -14.73 0.55 -7.16
CA ILE A 14 -15.90 0.93 -7.98
C ILE A 14 -15.69 2.28 -8.65
N VAL A 15 -15.24 3.29 -7.89
CA VAL A 15 -14.99 4.64 -8.41
C VAL A 15 -13.85 4.63 -9.43
N SER A 16 -12.77 3.89 -9.18
CA SER A 16 -11.62 3.79 -10.08
C SER A 16 -11.97 3.08 -11.39
N ILE A 17 -12.66 1.94 -11.34
CA ILE A 17 -13.12 1.22 -12.53
C ILE A 17 -14.13 2.07 -13.30
N GLY A 18 -15.10 2.68 -12.60
CA GLY A 18 -16.10 3.56 -13.20
C GLY A 18 -15.49 4.76 -13.92
N ALA A 19 -14.56 5.47 -13.27
CA ALA A 19 -13.82 6.57 -13.88
C ALA A 19 -13.03 6.10 -15.11
N SER A 20 -12.39 4.93 -15.03
CA SER A 20 -11.61 4.36 -16.14
C SER A 20 -12.49 4.06 -17.36
N VAL A 21 -13.67 3.47 -17.18
CA VAL A 21 -14.63 3.19 -18.27
C VAL A 21 -15.18 4.48 -18.90
N ILE A 22 -15.44 5.51 -18.09
CA ILE A 22 -15.94 6.81 -18.57
C ILE A 22 -14.88 7.53 -19.42
N LEU A 23 -13.60 7.45 -19.03
CA LEU A 23 -12.51 8.15 -19.70
C LEU A 23 -11.91 7.39 -20.89
N ALA A 24 -12.08 6.06 -20.96
CA ALA A 24 -11.51 5.20 -22.01
C ALA A 24 -11.85 5.66 -23.44
N PRO A 25 -13.11 6.03 -23.76
CA PRO A 25 -13.48 6.51 -25.10
C PRO A 25 -12.74 7.79 -25.50
N GLY A 26 -12.55 8.71 -24.54
CA GLY A 26 -11.80 9.95 -24.75
C GLY A 26 -10.31 9.72 -24.97
N ALA A 27 -9.75 8.68 -24.34
CA ALA A 27 -8.35 8.27 -24.48
C ALA A 27 -8.08 7.30 -25.66
N LYS A 28 -9.11 6.92 -26.42
CA LYS A 28 -9.04 5.93 -27.52
C LYS A 28 -8.50 4.55 -27.06
N VAL A 29 -8.85 4.12 -25.85
CA VAL A 29 -8.46 2.82 -25.30
C VAL A 29 -9.60 1.82 -25.48
N SER A 30 -9.33 0.67 -26.10
CA SER A 30 -10.31 -0.43 -26.21
C SER A 30 -10.53 -1.08 -24.84
N THR A 31 -11.80 -1.27 -24.49
CA THR A 31 -12.26 -1.89 -23.23
C THR A 31 -12.77 -3.32 -23.42
N ASP A 32 -12.64 -3.87 -24.64
CA ASP A 32 -13.24 -5.16 -25.03
C ASP A 32 -12.77 -6.34 -24.17
N LEU A 33 -11.53 -6.26 -23.67
CA LEU A 33 -10.91 -7.31 -22.86
C LEU A 33 -11.05 -7.09 -21.34
N TRP A 34 -11.50 -5.91 -20.90
CA TRP A 34 -11.45 -5.52 -19.48
C TRP A 34 -12.39 -6.35 -18.59
N PHE A 35 -13.54 -6.74 -19.14
CA PHE A 35 -14.53 -7.56 -18.44
C PHE A 35 -14.51 -9.03 -18.86
N GLY A 36 -13.53 -9.42 -19.68
CA GLY A 36 -13.27 -10.82 -20.03
C GLY A 36 -12.75 -11.65 -18.84
N PRO A 37 -12.55 -12.96 -19.01
CA PRO A 37 -12.02 -13.83 -17.96
C PRO A 37 -10.68 -13.34 -17.39
N ASP A 38 -9.75 -12.95 -18.26
CA ASP A 38 -8.43 -12.46 -17.87
C ASP A 38 -8.50 -11.10 -17.19
N GLY A 39 -9.35 -10.19 -17.69
CA GLY A 39 -9.58 -8.88 -17.08
C GLY A 39 -10.19 -8.97 -15.68
N ARG A 40 -11.17 -9.86 -15.47
CA ARG A 40 -11.73 -10.12 -14.13
C ARG A 40 -10.70 -10.72 -13.18
N HIS A 41 -9.85 -11.63 -13.66
CA HIS A 41 -8.76 -12.18 -12.87
C HIS A 41 -7.76 -11.11 -12.45
N ALA A 42 -7.39 -10.21 -13.37
CA ALA A 42 -6.51 -9.08 -13.08
C ALA A 42 -7.12 -8.12 -12.05
N ILE A 43 -8.40 -7.74 -12.21
CA ILE A 43 -9.12 -6.89 -11.25
C ILE A 43 -9.13 -7.52 -9.86
N PHE A 44 -9.40 -8.83 -9.78
CA PHE A 44 -9.43 -9.55 -8.50
C PHE A 44 -8.04 -9.63 -7.84
N THR A 45 -7.00 -9.88 -8.63
CA THR A 45 -5.62 -9.92 -8.15
C THR A 45 -5.20 -8.56 -7.59
N THR A 46 -5.47 -7.48 -8.33
CA THR A 46 -5.21 -6.11 -7.86
C THR A 46 -6.02 -5.77 -6.62
N PHE A 47 -7.27 -6.22 -6.51
CA PHE A 47 -8.08 -6.02 -5.32
C PHE A 47 -7.44 -6.65 -4.07
N ILE A 48 -6.95 -7.89 -4.18
CA ILE A 48 -6.22 -8.57 -3.09
C ILE A 48 -4.94 -7.81 -2.73
N ASN A 49 -4.17 -7.40 -3.75
CA ASN A 49 -2.94 -6.65 -3.57
C ASN A 49 -3.16 -5.35 -2.80
N VAL A 50 -4.21 -4.59 -3.15
CA VAL A 50 -4.59 -3.37 -2.43
C VAL A 50 -4.97 -3.68 -0.98
N ILE A 51 -5.68 -4.78 -0.70
CA ILE A 51 -5.98 -5.19 0.67
C ILE A 51 -4.68 -5.42 1.48
N ILE A 52 -3.73 -6.16 0.91
CA ILE A 52 -2.44 -6.43 1.55
C ILE A 52 -1.70 -5.12 1.85
N SER A 53 -1.63 -4.21 0.88
CA SER A 53 -0.99 -2.90 1.06
C SER A 53 -1.68 -2.04 2.10
N VAL A 54 -3.02 -2.02 2.15
CA VAL A 54 -3.78 -1.28 3.16
C VAL A 54 -3.52 -1.81 4.56
N ILE A 55 -3.40 -3.14 4.72
CA ILE A 55 -2.99 -3.74 6.00
C ILE A 55 -1.58 -3.29 6.37
N GLY A 56 -0.65 -3.26 5.41
CA GLY A 56 0.72 -2.79 5.62
C GLY A 56 0.78 -1.33 6.09
N PHE A 57 0.17 -0.42 5.34
CA PHE A 57 0.11 1.00 5.70
C PHE A 57 -0.63 1.23 7.01
N GLY A 58 -1.73 0.51 7.25
CA GLY A 58 -2.49 0.59 8.49
C GLY A 58 -1.67 0.17 9.71
N THR A 59 -0.85 -0.88 9.58
CA THR A 59 0.03 -1.37 10.66
C THR A 59 1.12 -0.35 10.99
N ILE A 60 1.76 0.23 9.98
CA ILE A 60 2.78 1.28 10.17
C ILE A 60 2.15 2.51 10.84
N GLY A 61 0.99 2.96 10.35
CA GLY A 61 0.25 4.08 10.94
C GLY A 61 -0.15 3.84 12.39
N MET A 62 -0.56 2.61 12.72
CA MET A 62 -0.87 2.20 14.10
C MET A 62 0.36 2.32 15.01
N VAL A 63 1.52 1.81 14.58
CA VAL A 63 2.77 1.90 15.35
C VAL A 63 3.18 3.36 15.54
N LEU A 64 3.09 4.20 14.51
CA LEU A 64 3.33 5.64 14.63
C LEU A 64 2.38 6.28 15.65
N GLY A 65 1.10 5.92 15.63
CA GLY A 65 0.11 6.38 16.61
C GLY A 65 0.47 5.99 18.05
N LEU A 66 0.93 4.76 18.25
CA LEU A 66 1.36 4.26 19.56
C LEU A 66 2.63 4.96 20.06
N LEU A 67 3.60 5.19 19.18
CA LEU A 67 4.88 5.82 19.51
C LEU A 67 4.73 7.32 19.79
N LEU A 68 4.02 8.04 18.91
CA LEU A 68 3.84 9.48 19.01
C LEU A 68 2.79 9.88 20.04
N ARG A 69 1.95 8.93 20.49
CA ARG A 69 0.85 9.14 21.45
C ARG A 69 -0.13 10.24 21.04
N SER A 70 -0.18 10.57 19.75
CA SER A 70 -1.02 11.60 19.17
C SER A 70 -1.52 11.14 17.79
N PRO A 71 -2.85 10.93 17.62
CA PRO A 71 -3.41 10.54 16.33
C PRO A 71 -3.12 11.56 15.22
N ILE A 72 -3.18 12.86 15.55
CA ILE A 72 -2.94 13.94 14.59
C ILE A 72 -1.49 13.90 14.11
N SER A 73 -0.53 13.80 15.04
CA SER A 73 0.89 13.77 14.71
C SER A 73 1.26 12.54 13.87
N ALA A 74 0.67 11.37 14.18
CA ALA A 74 0.90 10.15 13.43
C ALA A 74 0.38 10.23 11.98
N ILE A 75 -0.82 10.78 11.78
CA ILE A 75 -1.35 10.99 10.43
C ILE A 75 -0.50 12.00 9.67
N SER A 76 -0.14 13.14 10.27
CA SER A 76 0.68 14.15 9.62
C SER A 76 2.05 13.61 9.22
N LEU A 77 2.73 12.86 10.09
CA LEU A 77 4.02 12.24 9.76
C LEU A 77 3.88 11.18 8.68
N GLY A 78 2.87 10.31 8.76
CA GLY A 78 2.63 9.28 7.76
C GLY A 78 2.39 9.87 6.37
N VAL A 79 1.54 10.90 6.28
CA VAL A 79 1.24 11.58 5.01
C VAL A 79 2.46 12.33 4.49
N LEU A 80 3.17 13.07 5.35
CA LEU A 80 4.38 13.80 4.97
C LEU A 80 5.46 12.86 4.44
N TRP A 81 5.63 11.71 5.09
CA TRP A 81 6.59 10.70 4.70
C TRP A 81 6.30 10.17 3.29
N LEU A 82 5.07 9.72 3.03
CA LEU A 82 4.69 9.09 1.76
C LEU A 82 4.64 10.07 0.59
N LEU A 83 4.18 11.31 0.82
CA LEU A 83 3.99 12.27 -0.27
C LEU A 83 5.27 13.04 -0.60
N ILE A 84 6.11 13.32 0.39
CA ILE A 84 7.23 14.24 0.21
C ILE A 84 8.56 13.55 0.49
N VAL A 85 8.77 13.08 1.72
CA VAL A 85 10.10 12.63 2.17
C VAL A 85 10.63 11.47 1.33
N GLU A 86 9.79 10.46 1.12
CA GLU A 86 10.19 9.24 0.41
C GLU A 86 10.51 9.51 -1.06
N ASN A 87 9.70 10.35 -1.72
CA ASN A 87 9.92 10.76 -3.11
C ASN A 87 11.23 11.53 -3.28
N LEU A 88 11.56 12.42 -2.33
CA LEU A 88 12.83 13.15 -2.35
C LEU A 88 14.04 12.23 -2.14
N LEU A 89 13.94 11.26 -1.23
CA LEU A 89 15.00 10.28 -1.01
C LEU A 89 15.26 9.43 -2.25
N ILE A 90 14.20 8.97 -2.93
CA ILE A 90 14.30 8.21 -4.18
C ILE A 90 14.90 9.08 -5.29
N ALA A 91 14.50 10.35 -5.40
CA ALA A 91 15.05 11.28 -6.38
C ALA A 91 16.56 11.52 -6.16
N VAL A 92 17.02 11.56 -4.91
CA VAL A 92 18.44 11.68 -4.57
C VAL A 92 19.20 10.38 -4.83
N LYS A 93 18.61 9.23 -4.52
CA LYS A 93 19.24 7.93 -4.73
C LYS A 93 18.19 6.87 -5.09
N ASN A 94 18.07 6.59 -6.39
CA ASN A 94 17.06 5.68 -6.94
C ASN A 94 17.06 4.29 -6.28
N SER A 95 18.24 3.75 -5.94
CA SER A 95 18.34 2.46 -5.23
C SER A 95 17.60 2.38 -3.87
N LEU A 96 17.23 3.52 -3.26
CA LEU A 96 16.43 3.54 -2.04
C LEU A 96 14.99 3.09 -2.26
N GLN A 97 14.48 3.18 -3.48
CA GLN A 97 13.13 2.71 -3.85
C GLN A 97 12.91 1.23 -3.45
N ASN A 98 13.97 0.40 -3.52
CA ASN A 98 13.90 -1.02 -3.17
C ASN A 98 13.82 -1.31 -1.67
N TRP A 99 14.03 -0.30 -0.82
CA TRP A 99 14.11 -0.48 0.63
C TRP A 99 13.08 0.33 1.39
N LEU A 100 12.57 1.43 0.80
CA LEU A 100 11.67 2.32 1.52
C LEU A 100 10.25 1.73 1.62
N PRO A 101 9.61 1.81 2.81
CA PRO A 101 8.39 1.07 3.09
C PRO A 101 7.19 1.54 2.27
N GLY A 102 7.07 2.83 1.94
CA GLY A 102 6.00 3.35 1.10
C GLY A 102 6.11 2.87 -0.33
N ALA A 103 7.32 2.82 -0.88
CA ALA A 103 7.62 2.32 -2.22
C ALA A 103 7.33 0.82 -2.32
N GLN A 104 7.71 0.03 -1.32
CA GLN A 104 7.40 -1.41 -1.30
C GLN A 104 5.89 -1.65 -1.20
N LEU A 105 5.18 -0.98 -0.29
CA LEU A 105 3.74 -1.15 -0.12
C LEU A 105 2.94 -0.61 -1.31
N SER A 106 3.39 0.47 -1.95
CA SER A 106 2.81 0.99 -3.19
C SER A 106 3.03 0.02 -4.36
N ALA A 107 4.23 -0.57 -4.46
CA ALA A 107 4.53 -1.59 -5.45
C ALA A 107 3.67 -2.86 -5.26
N ILE A 108 3.41 -3.30 -4.02
CA ILE A 108 2.44 -4.38 -3.78
C ILE A 108 1.06 -3.98 -4.32
N ALA A 109 0.61 -2.75 -4.05
CA ALA A 109 -0.75 -2.30 -4.41
C ALA A 109 -0.97 -2.25 -5.93
N SER A 110 0.05 -1.86 -6.69
CA SER A 110 0.02 -1.85 -8.15
C SER A 110 0.27 -3.22 -8.80
N GLY A 111 0.57 -4.25 -8.01
CA GLY A 111 0.88 -5.61 -8.49
C GLY A 111 2.35 -5.83 -8.87
N GLY A 112 3.22 -4.89 -8.53
CA GLY A 112 4.64 -4.90 -8.87
C GLY A 112 4.87 -4.89 -10.38
N THR A 113 6.12 -5.01 -10.80
CA THR A 113 6.44 -5.22 -12.22
C THR A 113 6.78 -6.66 -12.53
N PRO A 114 6.51 -7.11 -13.77
CA PRO A 114 6.94 -8.43 -14.23
C PRO A 114 8.44 -8.59 -14.05
N ARG A 115 8.86 -9.78 -13.61
CA ARG A 115 10.26 -10.15 -13.42
C ARG A 115 11.07 -9.88 -14.70
N GLY A 116 12.01 -8.92 -14.64
CA GLY A 116 12.99 -8.67 -15.72
C GLY A 116 13.01 -7.27 -16.35
N THR A 117 12.17 -6.32 -15.97
CA THR A 117 12.27 -4.92 -16.43
C THR A 117 13.02 -4.04 -15.42
N ALA A 118 14.16 -3.50 -15.85
CA ALA A 118 15.24 -2.93 -15.04
C ALA A 118 14.96 -1.63 -14.27
N GLU A 119 13.71 -1.23 -14.04
CA GLU A 119 13.38 0.09 -13.43
C GLU A 119 12.33 0.04 -12.32
N SER A 120 11.93 -1.13 -11.85
CA SER A 120 10.78 -1.24 -10.93
C SER A 120 10.86 -2.45 -10.01
N ILE A 121 10.18 -2.35 -8.86
CA ILE A 121 10.30 -3.31 -7.77
C ILE A 121 9.58 -4.61 -8.18
N GLU A 122 10.33 -5.71 -8.20
CA GLU A 122 9.78 -7.05 -8.42
C GLU A 122 8.74 -7.38 -7.35
N TYR A 123 7.56 -7.88 -7.75
CA TYR A 123 6.46 -8.17 -6.84
C TYR A 123 6.85 -9.10 -5.66
N SER A 124 7.67 -10.12 -5.91
CA SER A 124 8.17 -11.01 -4.86
C SER A 124 9.11 -10.31 -3.88
N HIS A 125 9.89 -9.33 -4.33
CA HIS A 125 10.75 -8.54 -3.47
C HIS A 125 9.91 -7.56 -2.64
N ALA A 126 8.92 -6.91 -3.26
CA ALA A 126 7.97 -6.03 -2.59
C ALA A 126 7.23 -6.73 -1.45
N LEU A 127 6.70 -7.93 -1.70
CA LEU A 127 6.04 -8.75 -0.68
C LEU A 127 6.98 -9.16 0.46
N LEU A 128 8.22 -9.53 0.15
CA LEU A 128 9.19 -9.96 1.16
C LEU A 128 9.62 -8.80 2.05
N VAL A 129 10.08 -7.70 1.45
CA VAL A 129 10.56 -6.52 2.20
C VAL A 129 9.40 -5.83 2.92
N GLY A 130 8.26 -5.65 2.24
CA GLY A 130 7.03 -5.13 2.86
C GLY A 130 6.53 -6.03 4.00
N GLY A 131 6.57 -7.35 3.82
CA GLY A 131 6.23 -8.32 4.85
C GLY A 131 7.14 -8.24 6.07
N ILE A 132 8.45 -8.05 5.89
CA ILE A 132 9.41 -7.83 6.99
C ILE A 132 9.06 -6.56 7.76
N TYR A 133 8.78 -5.45 7.06
CA TYR A 133 8.36 -4.20 7.72
C TYR A 133 7.10 -4.38 8.57
N VAL A 134 6.10 -5.10 8.05
CA VAL A 134 4.89 -5.41 8.81
C VAL A 134 5.19 -6.31 10.01
N ALA A 135 6.00 -7.35 9.85
CA ALA A 135 6.36 -8.24 10.95
C ALA A 135 7.09 -7.51 12.09
N VAL A 136 8.03 -6.62 11.75
CA VAL A 136 8.72 -5.76 12.71
C VAL A 136 7.74 -4.81 13.38
N ALA A 137 6.84 -4.17 12.62
CA ALA A 137 5.83 -3.26 13.15
C ALA A 137 4.87 -3.96 14.12
N VAL A 138 4.40 -5.17 13.79
CA VAL A 138 3.56 -6.00 14.68
C VAL A 138 4.33 -6.35 15.95
N THR A 139 5.59 -6.74 15.84
CA THR A 139 6.43 -7.08 17.02
C THR A 139 6.58 -5.89 17.95
N ILE A 140 6.86 -4.70 17.42
CA ILE A 140 6.94 -3.46 18.19
C ILE A 140 5.59 -3.15 18.85
N ALA A 141 4.49 -3.25 18.11
CA ALA A 141 3.15 -3.03 18.65
C ALA A 141 2.85 -3.98 19.81
N SER A 142 3.06 -5.30 19.63
CA SER A 142 2.87 -6.31 20.67
C SER A 142 3.68 -6.01 21.92
N PHE A 143 4.94 -5.61 21.76
CA PHE A 143 5.79 -5.25 22.90
C PHE A 143 5.32 -4.00 23.64
N LEU A 144 4.89 -2.97 22.90
CA LEU A 144 4.34 -1.75 23.47
C LEU A 144 3.02 -2.01 24.21
N PHE A 145 2.17 -2.91 23.70
CA PHE A 145 0.94 -3.31 24.39
C PHE A 145 1.22 -4.08 25.68
N VAL A 146 2.10 -5.09 25.64
CA VAL A 146 2.47 -5.89 26.83
C VAL A 146 3.06 -5.02 27.94
N ARG A 147 3.93 -4.06 27.60
CA ARG A 147 4.50 -3.14 28.59
C ARG A 147 3.53 -2.06 29.08
N ARG A 148 2.46 -1.78 28.33
CA ARG A 148 1.43 -0.81 28.75
C ARG A 148 0.35 -1.44 29.63
N ASP A 149 0.05 -2.73 29.45
CA ASP A 149 -0.93 -3.43 30.30
C ASP A 149 -0.47 -3.60 31.75
N VAL A 150 0.84 -3.55 32.05
CA VAL A 150 1.37 -3.62 33.44
C VAL A 150 1.44 -2.28 34.17
N ALA A 151 0.96 -1.18 33.57
CA ALA A 151 1.07 0.16 34.16
C ALA A 151 -0.27 0.78 34.62
N ASN A 152 -1.37 0.02 34.67
CA ASN A 152 -2.65 0.45 35.24
C ASN A 152 -3.21 -0.58 36.21
#